data_AF-A0A2E5WUB0-F1
#
_entry.id   AF-A0A2E5WUB0-F1
#
_cell.length_a   1.000
_cell.length_b   1.000
_cell.length_c   1.000
_cell.angle_alpha   90.00
_cell.angle_beta   90.00
_cell.angle_gamma   90.00
#
_symmetry.space_group_name_H-M   'P 1'
#
loop_
_entity.id
_entity.type
_entity.pdbx_description
1 polymer ?
#
loop_
_entity_poly.entity_id
_entity_poly.type
_entity_poly.pdbx_seq_one_letter_code
_entity_poly.pdbx_strand_id
1 'polypeptide(L)'
;MDKNPSENDKLKAIREQKEQPLLGAFQGAKMWFHEKYLLFETTVNIETDAWGARITLNSIAHPTFTISGRWDMIHFGPDYIGCSMVGWSLYSECPFPEWFEE
;
A
#
# COMPACT_ATOMS: atom_id res chain seq x y z
N MET A 1 -28.39 -0.40 0.21
CA MET A 1 -27.70 -0.84 -1.02
C MET A 1 -27.05 -2.17 -0.69
N ASP A 2 -27.75 -3.27 -0.94
CA ASP A 2 -27.20 -4.61 -0.74
C ASP A 2 -26.15 -4.84 -1.82
N LYS A 3 -24.88 -4.81 -1.41
CA LYS A 3 -23.78 -5.19 -2.30
C LYS A 3 -24.01 -6.64 -2.73
N ASN A 4 -23.89 -6.91 -4.03
CA ASN A 4 -24.07 -8.24 -4.61
C ASN A 4 -23.27 -9.27 -3.79
N PRO A 5 -23.89 -10.35 -3.26
CA PRO A 5 -23.20 -11.36 -2.47
C PRO A 5 -21.93 -11.89 -3.15
N SER A 6 -21.95 -11.96 -4.48
CA SER A 6 -20.83 -12.40 -5.31
C SER A 6 -19.60 -11.49 -5.25
N GLU A 7 -19.74 -10.20 -4.98
CA GLU A 7 -18.60 -9.27 -4.85
C GLU A 7 -17.90 -9.43 -3.50
N ASN A 8 -18.67 -9.67 -2.44
CA ASN A 8 -18.10 -9.92 -1.12
C ASN A 8 -17.32 -11.24 -1.08
N ASP A 9 -17.85 -12.29 -1.73
CA ASP A 9 -17.16 -13.58 -1.82
C ASP A 9 -15.85 -13.48 -2.62
N LYS A 10 -15.85 -12.70 -3.72
CA LYS A 10 -14.63 -12.43 -4.51
C LYS A 10 -13.58 -11.69 -3.68
N LEU A 11 -13.96 -10.63 -2.98
CA LEU A 11 -13.02 -9.89 -2.13
C LEU A 11 -12.47 -10.75 -1.00
N LYS A 12 -13.31 -11.57 -0.38
CA LYS A 12 -12.89 -12.50 0.66
C LYS A 12 -11.82 -13.47 0.13
N ALA A 13 -12.04 -14.07 -1.03
CA ALA A 13 -11.05 -14.95 -1.66
C ALA A 13 -9.73 -14.23 -1.96
N ILE A 14 -9.78 -12.97 -2.43
CA ILE A 14 -8.57 -12.18 -2.68
C ILE A 14 -7.85 -11.86 -1.36
N ARG A 15 -8.58 -11.47 -0.31
CA ARG A 15 -8.03 -11.21 1.02
C ARG A 15 -7.29 -12.43 1.56
N GLU A 16 -7.91 -13.60 1.52
CA GLU A 16 -7.32 -14.86 2.01
C GLU A 16 -5.98 -15.17 1.31
N GLN A 17 -5.82 -14.76 0.05
CA GLN A 17 -4.58 -14.94 -0.71
C GLN A 17 -3.53 -13.85 -0.43
N LYS A 18 -3.94 -12.61 -0.15
CA LYS A 18 -3.05 -11.44 -0.11
C LYS A 18 -2.68 -10.97 1.29
N GLU A 19 -3.54 -11.16 2.29
CA GLU A 19 -3.42 -10.52 3.59
C GLU A 19 -2.13 -10.90 4.32
N GLN A 20 -1.89 -12.21 4.52
CA GLN A 20 -0.70 -12.67 5.22
C GLN A 20 0.61 -12.36 4.46
N PRO A 21 0.70 -12.57 3.13
CA PRO A 21 1.89 -12.15 2.38
C PRO A 21 2.16 -10.64 2.46
N LEU A 22 1.12 -9.81 2.38
CA LEU A 22 1.25 -8.36 2.47
C LEU A 22 1.75 -7.92 3.86
N LEU A 23 1.15 -8.45 4.92
CA LEU A 23 1.59 -8.15 6.29
C LEU A 23 3.00 -8.67 6.54
N GLY A 24 3.30 -9.90 6.14
CA GLY A 24 4.62 -10.52 6.35
C GLY A 24 5.76 -9.82 5.61
N ALA A 25 5.49 -9.27 4.42
CA ALA A 25 6.51 -8.58 3.62
C ALA A 25 6.72 -7.13 4.07
N PHE A 26 5.65 -6.42 4.43
CA PHE A 26 5.71 -4.96 4.52
C PHE A 26 5.43 -4.39 5.91
N GLN A 27 4.83 -5.14 6.85
CA GLN A 27 4.49 -4.58 8.16
C GLN A 27 5.72 -4.04 8.90
N GLY A 28 5.70 -2.75 9.23
CA GLY A 28 6.81 -2.08 9.92
C GLY A 28 8.04 -1.81 9.05
N ALA A 29 7.98 -2.11 7.75
CA ALA A 29 9.12 -1.92 6.85
C ALA A 29 9.38 -0.43 6.58
N LYS A 30 10.65 -0.10 6.33
CA LYS A 30 11.03 1.17 5.72
C LYS A 30 10.84 1.07 4.21
N MET A 31 10.17 2.05 3.62
CA MET A 31 9.85 2.09 2.20
C MET A 31 9.88 3.53 1.69
N TRP A 32 9.96 3.68 0.37
CA TRP A 32 9.83 4.93 -0.35
C TRP A 32 8.40 5.09 -0.87
N PHE A 33 7.67 6.05 -0.32
CA PHE A 33 6.36 6.42 -0.84
C PHE A 33 6.52 7.27 -2.09
N HIS A 34 5.70 6.98 -3.10
CA HIS A 34 5.61 7.77 -4.31
C HIS A 34 4.15 7.98 -4.71
N GLU A 35 3.77 9.26 -4.91
CA GLU A 35 2.52 9.65 -5.54
C GLU A 35 2.71 10.99 -6.27
N LYS A 36 2.65 10.96 -7.61
CA LYS A 36 2.85 12.11 -8.50
C LYS A 36 4.20 12.82 -8.28
N TYR A 37 4.22 13.87 -7.45
CA TYR A 37 5.43 14.67 -7.15
C TYR A 37 5.89 14.49 -5.69
N LEU A 38 5.20 13.67 -4.92
CA LEU A 38 5.59 13.32 -3.56
C LEU A 38 6.46 12.07 -3.64
N LEU A 39 7.69 12.18 -3.14
CA LEU A 39 8.64 11.08 -3.03
C LEU A 39 9.40 11.22 -1.70
N PHE A 40 9.24 10.26 -0.78
CA PHE A 40 9.92 10.31 0.52
C PHE A 40 10.02 8.94 1.20
N GLU A 41 11.02 8.78 2.07
CA GLU A 41 11.17 7.61 2.93
C GLU A 41 10.16 7.64 4.09
N THR A 42 9.58 6.49 4.40
CA THR A 42 8.59 6.29 5.45
C THR A 42 8.69 4.90 6.08
N THR A 43 8.26 4.76 7.33
CA THR A 43 7.92 3.46 7.92
C THR A 43 6.43 3.20 7.76
N VAL A 44 6.07 1.98 7.35
CA VAL A 44 4.68 1.61 7.08
C VAL A 44 4.07 0.83 8.24
N ASN A 45 2.83 1.15 8.59
CA ASN A 45 2.01 0.36 9.52
C ASN A 45 0.69 0.00 8.85
N ILE A 46 0.37 -1.29 8.80
CA ILE A 46 -0.71 -1.83 7.98
C ILE A 46 -1.81 -2.39 8.88
N GLU A 47 -3.03 -1.96 8.61
CA GLU A 47 -4.26 -2.52 9.16
C GLU A 47 -5.12 -3.08 8.03
N THR A 48 -5.81 -4.18 8.26
CA THR A 48 -6.57 -4.89 7.22
C THR A 48 -7.99 -5.20 7.69
N ASP A 49 -8.94 -5.15 6.76
CA ASP A 49 -10.33 -5.49 7.01
C ASP A 49 -10.95 -6.25 5.81
N ALA A 50 -12.27 -6.44 5.85
CA ALA A 50 -12.99 -7.13 4.78
C ALA A 50 -12.97 -6.37 3.44
N TRP A 51 -12.73 -5.07 3.44
CA TRP A 51 -12.68 -4.23 2.24
C TRP A 51 -11.27 -4.17 1.65
N GLY A 52 -10.24 -4.00 2.48
CA GLY A 52 -8.89 -3.78 1.99
C GLY A 52 -7.83 -3.61 3.05
N ALA A 53 -6.80 -2.84 2.70
CA ALA A 53 -5.72 -2.46 3.60
C ALA A 53 -5.68 -0.94 3.78
N ARG A 54 -5.40 -0.53 5.01
CA ARG A 54 -5.12 0.84 5.44
C ARG A 54 -3.65 0.89 5.84
N ILE A 55 -2.86 1.75 5.19
CA ILE A 55 -1.43 1.88 5.44
C ILE A 55 -1.16 3.27 5.99
N THR A 56 -0.64 3.33 7.21
CA THR A 56 -0.20 4.56 7.85
C THR A 56 1.28 4.77 7.57
N LEU A 57 1.61 5.93 7.03
CA LEU A 57 2.97 6.34 6.67
C LEU A 57 3.53 7.26 7.75
N ASN A 58 4.64 6.88 8.35
CA ASN A 58 5.37 7.69 9.33
C ASN A 58 6.72 8.09 8.75
N SER A 59 6.88 9.38 8.45
CA SER A 59 8.12 9.97 7.94
C SER A 59 8.62 11.06 8.88
N ILE A 60 9.92 11.33 8.85
CA ILE A 60 10.51 12.50 9.50
C ILE A 60 10.26 13.76 8.65
N ALA A 61 10.22 13.62 7.33
CA ALA A 61 10.12 14.74 6.40
C ALA A 61 8.67 15.23 6.20
N HIS A 62 7.67 14.38 6.48
CA HIS A 62 6.26 14.67 6.24
C HIS A 62 5.38 14.28 7.43
N PRO A 63 4.26 14.99 7.66
CA PRO A 63 3.27 14.59 8.65
C PRO A 63 2.78 13.16 8.42
N THR A 64 2.43 12.45 9.50
CA THR A 64 1.78 11.14 9.39
C THR A 64 0.48 11.25 8.60
N PHE A 65 0.32 10.42 7.58
CA PHE A 65 -0.96 10.27 6.89
C PHE A 65 -1.22 8.83 6.48
N THR A 66 -2.46 8.56 6.07
CA THR A 66 -2.94 7.24 5.74
C THR A 66 -3.28 7.17 4.25
N ILE A 67 -2.84 6.09 3.60
CA ILE A 67 -3.34 5.64 2.31
C ILE A 67 -4.15 4.35 2.49
N SER A 68 -5.03 4.05 1.54
CA SER A 68 -5.81 2.82 1.57
C SER A 68 -6.04 2.27 0.18
N GLY A 69 -6.30 0.97 0.11
CA GLY A 69 -6.61 0.29 -1.14
C GLY A 69 -7.53 -0.90 -0.89
N ARG A 70 -8.43 -1.16 -1.84
CA ARG A 70 -9.30 -2.33 -1.83
C ARG A 70 -8.50 -3.57 -2.26
N TRP A 71 -8.85 -4.74 -1.75
CA TRP A 71 -8.11 -5.99 -2.02
C TRP A 71 -7.90 -6.32 -3.50
N ASP A 72 -8.90 -6.02 -4.34
CA ASP A 72 -8.87 -6.21 -5.80
C ASP A 72 -8.04 -5.15 -6.55
N MET A 73 -7.69 -4.04 -5.90
CA MET A 73 -6.92 -2.93 -6.47
C MET A 73 -5.46 -2.92 -5.99
N ILE A 74 -5.21 -3.44 -4.79
CA ILE A 74 -3.86 -3.60 -4.24
C ILE A 74 -3.11 -4.68 -5.02
N HIS A 75 -1.91 -4.36 -5.45
CA HIS A 75 -0.96 -5.30 -6.06
C HIS A 75 0.41 -5.09 -5.44
N PHE A 76 1.15 -6.17 -5.25
CA PHE A 76 2.47 -6.11 -4.64
C PHE A 76 3.36 -7.23 -5.18
N GLY A 77 4.66 -6.95 -5.20
CA GLY A 77 5.73 -7.90 -5.49
C GLY A 77 6.65 -8.07 -4.29
N PRO A 78 7.87 -8.59 -4.49
CA PRO A 78 8.86 -8.74 -3.42
C PRO A 78 9.33 -7.40 -2.82
N ASP A 79 9.31 -6.34 -3.62
CA ASP A 79 9.99 -5.07 -3.39
C ASP A 79 9.08 -3.85 -3.55
N TYR A 80 7.80 -4.05 -3.88
CA TYR A 80 6.86 -2.96 -4.08
C TYR A 80 5.43 -3.32 -3.66
N ILE A 81 4.65 -2.31 -3.29
CA ILE A 81 3.19 -2.37 -3.16
C ILE A 81 2.58 -1.12 -3.78
N GLY A 82 1.50 -1.28 -4.53
CA GLY A 82 0.77 -0.19 -5.15
C GLY A 82 -0.72 -0.44 -5.19
N CYS A 83 -1.47 0.60 -5.58
CA CYS A 83 -2.91 0.51 -5.73
C CYS A 83 -3.36 1.08 -7.07
N SER A 84 -3.95 0.22 -7.88
CA SER A 84 -4.52 0.60 -9.17
C SER A 84 -5.56 1.70 -9.00
N MET A 85 -5.65 2.62 -9.96
CA MET A 85 -6.61 3.74 -10.01
C MET A 85 -6.40 4.86 -8.97
N VAL A 86 -5.67 4.64 -7.89
CA VAL A 86 -5.43 5.65 -6.83
C VAL A 86 -4.03 6.28 -6.92
N GLY A 87 -3.07 5.60 -7.58
CA GLY A 87 -1.81 6.20 -8.03
C GLY A 87 -0.70 6.30 -6.98
N TRP A 88 -0.91 5.74 -5.78
CA TRP A 88 0.15 5.60 -4.78
C TRP A 88 0.92 4.28 -4.95
N SER A 89 2.21 4.34 -4.67
CA SER A 89 3.12 3.20 -4.61
C SER A 89 4.09 3.34 -3.44
N LEU A 90 4.56 2.21 -2.92
CA LEU A 90 5.65 2.09 -1.96
C LEU A 90 6.69 1.13 -2.54
N TYR A 91 7.96 1.50 -2.46
CA TYR A 91 9.09 0.74 -2.97
C TYR A 91 10.11 0.47 -1.86
N SER A 92 10.80 -0.67 -1.89
CA SER A 92 11.90 -0.92 -0.94
C SER A 92 13.11 -0.01 -1.20
N GLU A 93 13.30 0.41 -2.45
CA GLU A 93 14.36 1.33 -2.88
C GLU A 93 13.76 2.60 -3.49
N CYS A 94 14.54 3.69 -3.54
CA CYS A 94 14.07 4.95 -4.11
C CYS A 94 13.84 4.79 -5.63
N PRO A 95 12.61 4.98 -6.15
CA PRO A 95 12.32 4.80 -7.57
C PRO A 95 12.87 5.92 -8.47
N PHE A 96 13.14 7.11 -7.92
CA PHE A 96 13.66 8.28 -8.65
C PHE A 96 14.78 8.96 -7.85
N PRO A 97 15.94 8.30 -7.68
CA PRO A 97 17.05 8.86 -6.92
C PRO A 97 17.56 10.18 -7.49
N GLU A 98 17.43 10.38 -8.81
CA GLU A 98 17.85 11.59 -9.52
C GLU A 98 17.12 12.86 -9.07
N TRP A 99 15.99 12.75 -8.35
CA TRP A 99 15.30 13.92 -7.77
C TRP A 99 16.06 14.52 -6.57
N PHE A 100 17.02 13.78 -6.03
CA PHE A 100 17.84 14.18 -4.88
C PHE A 100 19.30 14.47 -5.28
N GLU A 101 19.66 14.29 -6.56
CA GLU A 101 20.97 14.64 -7.08
C GLU A 101 20.99 16.14 -7.43
N GLU A 102 21.96 16.88 -6.85
CA GLU A 102 22.21 18.31 -7.11
C GLU A 102 23.05 18.54 -8.38
#